data_AF-A0A7S3SPG7-F1
#
_entry.id   AF-A0A7S3SPG7-F1
#
_cell.length_a   1.000
_cell.length_b   1.000
_cell.length_c   1.000
_cell.angle_alpha   90.00
_cell.angle_beta   90.00
_cell.angle_gamma   90.00
#
_symmetry.space_group_name_H-M   'P 1'
#
loop_
_entity.id
_entity.type
_entity.pdbx_description
1 polymer ?
#
loop_
_entity_poly.entity_id
_entity_poly.type
_entity_poly.pdbx_seq_one_letter_code
_entity_poly.pdbx_strand_id
1 'polypeptide(L)'
;DTEADKKQFALLAEELQRSVGFAQDPDMVHAFELPPLLKSALPPMPKHAITVGIIADEVKLGKLPDELQSFLDKQGPPVLYVSMGSVSSFSKEQLTKFAEGLKAPGEWRVIWSLNKKLQALLPGGPASL
;
A
#
# COMPACT_ATOMS: atom_id res chain seq x y z
N ASP A 1 6.68 19.67 25.70
CA ASP A 1 6.78 19.75 24.23
C ASP A 1 5.81 18.80 23.56
N THR A 2 4.52 19.13 23.55
CA THR A 2 3.44 18.19 23.19
C THR A 2 2.49 18.76 22.15
N GLU A 3 2.58 20.06 21.86
CA GLU A 3 1.69 20.77 20.93
C GLU A 3 2.31 20.87 19.52
N ALA A 4 3.65 20.90 19.42
CA ALA A 4 4.35 20.88 18.13
C ALA A 4 4.18 19.51 17.44
N ASP A 5 4.34 18.43 18.19
CA ASP A 5 4.20 17.06 17.67
C ASP A 5 2.75 16.79 17.21
N LYS A 6 1.75 17.25 17.97
CA LYS A 6 0.33 17.12 17.55
C LYS A 6 0.03 17.85 16.25
N LYS A 7 0.59 19.05 16.07
CA LYS A 7 0.44 19.79 14.81
C LYS A 7 1.13 19.08 13.65
N GLN A 8 2.29 18.49 13.91
CA GLN A 8 3.03 17.75 12.89
C GLN A 8 2.32 16.44 12.50
N PHE A 9 1.73 15.72 13.46
CA PHE A 9 0.88 14.56 13.20
C PHE A 9 -0.41 14.92 12.46
N ALA A 10 -1.04 16.05 12.81
CA ALA A 10 -2.24 16.52 12.12
C ALA A 10 -1.92 16.89 10.65
N LEU A 11 -0.79 17.56 10.41
CA LEU A 11 -0.32 17.85 9.05
C LEU A 11 -0.04 16.58 8.25
N LEU A 12 0.64 15.60 8.88
CA LEU A 12 0.93 14.32 8.24
C LEU A 12 -0.35 13.56 7.90
N ALA A 13 -1.36 13.60 8.78
CA ALA A 13 -2.65 12.99 8.57
C ALA A 13 -3.42 13.67 7.43
N GLU A 14 -3.37 15.00 7.34
CA GLU A 14 -4.01 15.78 6.26
C GLU A 14 -3.31 15.54 4.91
N GLU A 15 -1.98 15.39 4.92
CA GLU A 15 -1.18 15.09 3.73
C GLU A 15 -1.36 13.63 3.26
N LEU A 16 -1.51 12.69 4.19
CA LEU A 16 -1.93 11.31 3.91
C LEU A 16 -3.36 11.27 3.36
N GLN A 17 -4.30 12.02 3.93
CA GLN A 17 -5.66 12.14 3.40
C GLN A 17 -5.71 12.76 2.00
N ARG A 18 -4.82 13.71 1.69
CA ARG A 18 -4.71 14.32 0.35
C ARG A 18 -4.02 13.41 -0.67
N SER A 19 -2.98 12.69 -0.27
CA SER A 19 -2.19 11.84 -1.19
C SER A 19 -2.88 10.51 -1.51
N VAL A 20 -3.70 10.01 -0.59
CA VAL A 20 -4.48 8.81 -0.77
C VAL A 20 -5.91 9.25 -1.14
N GLY A 21 -6.18 9.41 -2.43
CA GLY A 21 -7.51 9.73 -2.98
C GLY A 21 -8.59 8.67 -2.75
N PHE A 22 -8.50 7.88 -1.68
CA PHE A 22 -9.45 6.84 -1.27
C PHE A 22 -10.43 7.28 -0.18
N ALA A 23 -10.29 8.47 0.41
CA ALA A 23 -11.12 8.91 1.55
C ALA A 23 -12.06 10.08 1.22
N GLN A 24 -12.62 10.15 0.02
CA GLN A 24 -13.68 11.13 -0.30
C GLN A 24 -15.10 10.61 -0.03
N ASP A 25 -15.26 9.33 0.30
CA ASP A 25 -16.55 8.77 0.67
C ASP A 25 -16.59 8.46 2.18
N PRO A 26 -17.35 9.21 3.00
CA PRO A 26 -17.50 8.93 4.42
C PRO A 26 -18.06 7.53 4.69
N ASP A 27 -18.75 6.91 3.72
CA ASP A 27 -19.32 5.57 3.88
C ASP A 27 -18.25 4.47 3.92
N MET A 28 -17.08 4.67 3.31
CA MET A 28 -16.00 3.67 3.28
C MET A 28 -15.30 3.50 4.64
N VAL A 29 -15.28 4.56 5.44
CA VAL A 29 -14.56 4.62 6.73
C VAL A 29 -15.31 3.84 7.83
N HIS A 30 -16.62 3.65 7.64
CA HIS A 30 -17.47 2.87 8.56
C HIS A 30 -17.36 1.35 8.38
N ALA A 31 -16.70 0.86 7.32
CA ALA A 31 -16.54 -0.56 7.04
C ALA A 31 -15.51 -1.26 7.94
N PHE A 32 -14.73 -0.51 8.71
CA PHE A 32 -13.68 -1.04 9.58
C PHE A 32 -14.00 -0.78 11.06
N GLU A 33 -13.65 -1.72 11.93
CA GLU A 33 -13.59 -1.44 13.36
C GLU A 33 -12.41 -0.50 13.65
N LEU A 34 -12.66 0.79 13.50
CA LEU A 34 -11.64 1.80 13.79
C LEU A 34 -11.32 1.86 15.29
N PRO A 35 -10.08 2.22 15.65
CA PRO A 35 -9.72 2.53 17.03
C PRO A 35 -10.71 3.53 17.64
N PRO A 36 -11.04 3.43 18.94
CA PRO A 36 -12.10 4.22 19.57
C PRO A 36 -12.00 5.74 19.34
N LEU A 37 -10.78 6.27 19.28
CA LEU A 37 -10.49 7.69 19.06
C LEU A 37 -10.88 8.19 17.66
N LEU A 38 -10.84 7.31 16.65
CA LEU A 38 -11.24 7.64 15.28
C LEU A 38 -12.75 7.53 15.08
N LYS A 39 -13.43 6.62 15.79
CA LYS A 39 -14.90 6.47 15.72
C LYS A 39 -15.64 7.73 16.16
N SER A 40 -15.14 8.44 17.18
CA SER A 40 -15.79 9.66 17.69
C SER A 40 -15.59 10.90 16.83
N ALA A 41 -14.64 10.88 15.90
CA ALA A 41 -14.33 12.00 15.02
C ALA A 41 -15.10 11.98 13.69
N LEU A 42 -15.79 10.87 13.40
CA LEU A 42 -16.52 10.68 12.15
C LEU A 42 -17.99 11.13 12.29
N PRO A 43 -18.57 11.74 11.25
CA PRO A 43 -19.98 12.05 11.24
C PRO A 43 -20.81 10.77 11.37
N PRO A 44 -22.02 10.85 11.96
CA PRO A 44 -22.92 9.70 12.03
C PRO A 44 -23.31 9.26 10.62
N MET A 45 -23.31 7.94 10.40
CA MET A 45 -23.64 7.33 9.11
C MET A 45 -25.07 7.70 8.66
N PRO A 46 -25.32 7.95 7.37
CA PRO A 46 -26.67 8.20 6.87
C PRO A 46 -27.63 7.06 7.22
N LYS A 47 -28.88 7.38 7.61
CA LYS A 47 -29.89 6.40 8.05
C LYS A 47 -30.25 5.32 7.01
N HIS A 48 -29.89 5.55 5.75
CA HIS A 48 -30.18 4.66 4.62
C HIS A 48 -28.91 3.97 4.07
N ALA A 49 -27.75 4.20 4.68
CA ALA A 49 -26.52 3.49 4.33
C ALA A 49 -26.48 2.14 5.07
N ILE A 50 -26.11 1.08 4.35
CA ILE A 50 -25.88 -0.26 4.90
C ILE A 50 -24.42 -0.59 4.71
N THR A 51 -23.70 -0.79 5.82
CA THR A 51 -22.32 -1.24 5.78
C THR A 51 -22.28 -2.71 5.34
N VAL A 52 -21.60 -3.00 4.23
CA VAL A 52 -21.45 -4.37 3.70
C VAL A 52 -20.08 -4.99 4.00
N GLY A 53 -19.27 -4.36 4.87
CA GLY A 53 -17.95 -4.85 5.25
C GLY A 53 -16.97 -4.89 4.06
N ILE A 54 -15.89 -5.66 4.20
CA ILE A 54 -14.94 -5.88 3.11
C ILE A 54 -15.61 -6.78 2.07
N ILE A 55 -15.88 -6.23 0.89
CA ILE A 55 -16.26 -7.02 -0.28
C ILE A 55 -14.96 -7.60 -0.87
N ALA A 56 -14.44 -8.63 -0.21
CA ALA A 56 -13.45 -9.51 -0.78
C ALA A 56 -14.18 -10.83 -1.02
N ASP A 57 -14.39 -11.17 -2.30
CA ASP A 57 -14.81 -12.53 -2.63
C ASP A 57 -13.79 -13.50 -2.02
N GLU A 58 -14.25 -14.69 -1.64
CA GLU A 58 -13.37 -15.78 -1.28
C GLU A 58 -12.56 -16.15 -2.53
N VAL A 59 -11.41 -15.49 -2.70
CA VAL A 59 -10.57 -15.70 -3.86
C VAL A 59 -10.01 -17.11 -3.69
N LYS A 60 -10.47 -18.05 -4.53
CA LYS A 60 -9.80 -19.34 -4.69
C LYS A 60 -8.40 -19.05 -5.22
N LEU A 61 -7.45 -18.91 -4.29
CA LEU A 61 -6.07 -18.68 -4.61
C LEU A 61 -5.56 -19.89 -5.38
N GLY A 62 -5.27 -19.68 -6.67
CA GLY A 62 -4.61 -20.68 -7.49
C GLY A 62 -3.17 -20.93 -7.00
N LYS A 63 -2.55 -21.98 -7.51
CA LYS A 63 -1.12 -22.25 -7.27
C LYS A 63 -0.31 -21.03 -7.73
N LEU A 64 0.68 -20.61 -6.93
CA LEU A 64 1.64 -19.61 -7.37
C LEU A 64 2.41 -20.12 -8.60
N PRO A 65 2.85 -19.22 -9.49
CA PRO A 65 3.82 -19.55 -10.53
C PRO A 65 5.07 -20.22 -9.92
N ASP A 66 5.57 -21.27 -10.57
CA ASP A 66 6.68 -22.08 -10.03
C ASP A 66 7.95 -21.25 -9.75
N GLU A 67 8.19 -20.20 -10.53
CA GLU A 67 9.31 -19.27 -10.33
C GLU A 67 9.19 -18.47 -9.02
N LEU A 68 7.99 -17.96 -8.72
CA LEU A 68 7.73 -17.23 -7.47
C LEU A 68 7.75 -18.16 -6.27
N GLN A 69 7.19 -19.36 -6.41
CA GLN A 69 7.25 -20.39 -5.39
C GLN A 69 8.70 -20.75 -5.07
N SER A 70 9.51 -21.02 -6.10
CA SER A 70 10.94 -21.34 -5.95
C SER A 70 11.74 -20.18 -5.33
N PHE A 71 11.40 -18.94 -5.67
CA PHE A 71 12.01 -17.76 -5.06
C PHE A 71 11.70 -17.66 -3.57
N LEU A 72 10.45 -17.89 -3.17
CA LEU A 72 10.02 -17.87 -1.77
C LEU A 72 10.64 -19.02 -0.97
N ASP A 73 10.67 -20.23 -1.54
CA ASP A 73 11.19 -21.43 -0.87
C ASP A 73 12.71 -21.42 -0.69
N LYS A 74 13.43 -20.60 -1.47
CA LYS A 74 14.88 -20.45 -1.34
C LYS A 74 15.23 -19.87 0.05
N GLN A 75 16.08 -20.59 0.79
CA GLN A 75 16.63 -20.11 2.06
C GLN A 75 17.46 -18.84 1.84
N GLY A 76 17.32 -17.88 2.76
CA GLY A 76 18.02 -16.60 2.69
C GLY A 76 17.32 -15.52 3.50
N PRO A 77 17.63 -14.24 3.22
CA PRO A 77 16.99 -13.10 3.87
C PRO A 77 15.47 -13.08 3.67
N PRO A 78 14.72 -12.41 4.57
CA PRO A 78 13.26 -12.27 4.45
C PRO A 78 12.86 -11.63 3.11
N VAL A 79 11.65 -11.94 2.65
CA VAL A 79 11.09 -11.41 1.40
C VAL A 79 10.14 -10.27 1.69
N LEU A 80 10.43 -9.09 1.12
CA LEU A 80 9.58 -7.92 1.14
C LEU A 80 8.66 -7.93 -0.09
N TYR A 81 7.35 -8.01 0.14
CA TYR A 81 6.36 -7.79 -0.90
C TYR A 81 5.99 -6.31 -0.96
N VAL A 82 6.10 -5.73 -2.15
CA VAL A 82 5.75 -4.33 -2.40
C VAL A 82 4.67 -4.28 -3.48
N SER A 83 3.55 -3.61 -3.17
CA SER A 83 2.50 -3.32 -4.13
C SER A 83 1.89 -1.97 -3.81
N MET A 84 1.67 -1.15 -4.84
CA MET A 84 1.00 0.14 -4.71
C MET A 84 -0.43 0.09 -5.24
N GLY A 85 -0.91 -1.09 -5.63
CA GLY A 85 -2.21 -1.24 -6.27
C GLY A 85 -2.19 -0.85 -7.75
N SER A 86 -3.36 -0.89 -8.36
CA SER A 86 -3.53 -0.75 -9.82
C SER A 86 -3.55 0.70 -10.31
N VAL A 87 -3.90 1.65 -9.43
CA VAL A 87 -4.19 3.04 -9.80
C VAL A 87 -2.99 3.98 -9.61
N SER A 88 -1.94 3.53 -8.93
CA SER A 88 -0.77 4.37 -8.66
C SER A 88 0.01 4.74 -9.92
N SER A 89 0.43 6.00 -9.97
CA SER A 89 1.33 6.55 -10.97
C SER A 89 2.59 7.08 -10.30
N PHE A 90 3.75 6.77 -10.88
CA PHE A 90 5.04 7.31 -10.42
C PHE A 90 5.79 7.93 -11.59
N SER A 91 6.54 8.98 -11.31
CA SER A 91 7.55 9.49 -12.24
C SER A 91 8.74 8.52 -12.30
N LYS A 92 9.56 8.65 -13.34
CA LYS A 92 10.78 7.84 -13.49
C LYS A 92 11.79 8.10 -12.36
N GLU A 93 11.90 9.34 -11.91
CA GLU A 93 12.80 9.73 -10.81
C GLU A 93 12.33 9.11 -9.49
N GLN A 94 11.01 9.10 -9.24
CA GLN A 94 10.43 8.47 -8.06
C GLN A 94 10.65 6.95 -8.06
N LEU A 95 10.41 6.28 -9.19
CA LEU A 95 10.69 4.84 -9.32
C LEU A 95 12.17 4.51 -9.10
N THR A 96 13.08 5.35 -9.61
CA THR A 96 14.52 5.18 -9.41
C THR A 96 14.89 5.25 -7.94
N LYS A 97 14.42 6.29 -7.23
CA LYS A 97 14.67 6.43 -5.78
C LYS A 97 14.09 5.28 -4.98
N PHE A 98 12.90 4.81 -5.37
CA PHE A 98 12.26 3.68 -4.72
C PHE A 98 13.04 2.38 -4.93
N ALA A 99 13.48 2.12 -6.17
CA ALA A 99 14.37 1.03 -6.53
C ALA A 99 15.68 1.07 -5.74
N GLU A 100 16.27 2.26 -5.56
CA GLU A 100 17.49 2.43 -4.74
C GLU A 100 17.22 2.12 -3.27
N GLY A 101 16.11 2.59 -2.70
CA GLY A 101 15.74 2.30 -1.30
C GLY A 101 15.43 0.82 -1.04
N LEU A 102 14.99 0.09 -2.06
CA LEU A 102 14.74 -1.36 -1.95
C LEU A 102 16.01 -2.21 -1.98
N LYS A 103 17.13 -1.65 -2.45
CA LYS A 103 18.41 -2.36 -2.49
C LYS A 103 19.04 -2.42 -1.10
N ALA A 104 18.83 -3.52 -0.40
CA ALA A 104 19.57 -3.84 0.82
C ALA A 104 20.14 -5.27 0.74
N PRO A 105 21.31 -5.43 0.10
CA PRO A 105 21.94 -6.74 -0.07
C PRO A 105 22.16 -7.44 1.27
N GLY A 106 21.66 -8.66 1.41
CA GLY A 106 21.81 -9.48 2.62
C GLY A 106 20.79 -9.21 3.73
N GLU A 107 20.02 -8.13 3.65
CA GLU A 107 18.97 -7.82 4.64
C GLU A 107 17.59 -8.34 4.21
N TRP A 108 17.23 -8.13 2.94
CA TRP A 108 15.98 -8.66 2.38
C TRP A 108 16.09 -8.93 0.88
N ARG A 109 15.11 -9.69 0.40
CA ARG A 109 14.84 -9.94 -1.02
C ARG A 109 13.50 -9.31 -1.37
N VAL A 110 13.27 -8.92 -2.62
CA VAL A 110 12.09 -8.13 -2.97
C VAL A 110 11.24 -8.81 -4.04
N ILE A 111 9.92 -8.83 -3.83
CA ILE A 111 8.92 -9.08 -4.86
C ILE A 111 8.13 -7.78 -5.03
N TRP A 112 8.32 -7.10 -6.16
CA TRP A 112 7.65 -5.83 -6.44
C TRP A 112 6.59 -5.99 -7.53
N SER A 113 5.32 -5.86 -7.15
CA SER A 113 4.19 -5.83 -8.08
C SER A 113 4.07 -4.46 -8.75
N LEU A 114 4.46 -4.39 -10.01
CA LEU A 114 4.37 -3.19 -10.85
C LEU A 114 3.48 -3.44 -12.07
N ASN A 115 2.68 -2.43 -12.44
CA ASN A 115 1.95 -2.49 -13.71
C ASN A 115 2.90 -2.31 -14.91
N LYS A 116 2.47 -2.71 -16.10
CA LYS A 116 3.31 -2.68 -17.33
C LYS A 116 3.87 -1.29 -17.65
N LYS A 117 3.11 -0.22 -17.36
CA LYS A 117 3.56 1.16 -17.61
C LYS A 117 4.75 1.52 -16.72
N LEU A 118 4.69 1.14 -15.44
CA LEU A 118 5.77 1.40 -14.48
C LEU A 118 6.99 0.50 -14.74
N GLN A 119 6.78 -0.76 -15.14
CA GLN A 119 7.89 -1.65 -15.51
C GLN A 119 8.73 -1.08 -16.67
N ALA A 120 8.09 -0.43 -17.65
CA ALA A 120 8.78 0.21 -18.77
C ALA A 120 9.63 1.43 -18.35
N LEU A 121 9.36 2.02 -17.19
CA LEU A 121 10.08 3.17 -16.66
C LEU A 121 11.26 2.77 -15.75
N LEU A 122 11.38 1.49 -15.39
CA LEU A 122 12.46 1.02 -14.51
C LEU A 122 13.84 1.18 -15.16
N PRO A 123 14.83 1.72 -14.42
CA PRO A 123 16.20 1.78 -14.91
C PRO A 123 16.78 0.36 -15.05
N GLY A 124 17.14 -0.05 -16.27
CA GLY A 124 17.67 -1.38 -16.56
C GLY A 124 16.63 -2.45 -16.92
N GLY A 125 15.35 -2.08 -17.02
CA GLY A 125 14.26 -3.00 -17.39
C GLY A 125 13.73 -3.83 -16.22
N PRO A 126 12.77 -4.75 -16.46
CA PRO A 126 12.04 -5.47 -15.41
C PRO A 126 12.88 -6.47 -14.60
N ALA A 127 14.14 -6.72 -14.98
CA ALA A 127 15.04 -7.69 -14.33
C ALA A 127 16.18 -7.04 -13.51
N SER A 128 16.17 -5.70 -13.33
CA SER A 128 17.28 -4.96 -12.71
C SER A 128 17.19 -4.80 -11.19
N LEU A 129 16.27 -5.53 -10.53
CA LEU A 129 15.99 -5.46 -9.09
C LEU A 129 16.20 -6.82 -8.42
#